data_AF-A0AAV8ZTA9-F1
#
_entry.id   AF-A0AAV8ZTA9-F1
#
_cell.length_a   1.000
_cell.length_b   1.000
_cell.length_c   1.000
_cell.angle_alpha   90.00
_cell.angle_beta   90.00
_cell.angle_gamma   90.00
#
_symmetry.space_group_name_H-M   'P 1'
#
loop_
_entity.id
_entity.type
_entity.pdbx_description
1 polymer ?
#
loop_
_entity_poly.entity_id
_entity_poly.type
_entity_poly.pdbx_seq_one_letter_code
_entity_poly.pdbx_strand_id
1 'polypeptide(L)'
;MSIIGPSGHEDDCFVQIIDLEEYSVRFMPRENGIHKIHAKFNGVHIPGSPFSVKVGKDTADPAAVHAQGNGLKEVKTGRYQF
;
A
#
# COMPACT_ATOMS: atom_id res chain seq x y z
N MET A 1 8.38 -10.84 9.13
CA MET A 1 7.21 -10.03 8.73
C MET A 1 6.08 -10.99 8.40
N SER A 2 4.83 -10.64 8.66
CA SER A 2 3.68 -11.51 8.31
C SER A 2 2.53 -10.71 7.72
N ILE A 3 1.70 -11.36 6.91
CA ILE A 3 0.53 -10.75 6.27
C ILE A 3 -0.68 -11.59 6.63
N ILE A 4 -1.67 -10.97 7.28
CA ILE A 4 -2.89 -11.65 7.72
C ILE A 4 -4.05 -11.16 6.85
N GLY A 5 -4.67 -12.09 6.14
CA GLY A 5 -5.83 -11.84 5.31
C GLY A 5 -7.13 -11.62 6.08
N PRO A 6 -8.22 -11.25 5.40
CA PRO A 6 -9.52 -10.94 6.00
C PRO A 6 -10.10 -12.08 6.86
N SER A 7 -9.93 -13.33 6.43
CA SER A 7 -10.34 -14.52 7.18
C SER A 7 -9.47 -14.83 8.40
N GLY A 8 -8.34 -14.14 8.57
CA GLY A 8 -7.33 -14.46 9.57
C GLY A 8 -6.27 -15.46 9.10
N HIS A 9 -6.36 -15.97 7.87
CA HIS A 9 -5.30 -16.78 7.28
C HIS A 9 -4.04 -15.95 6.99
N GLU A 10 -2.88 -16.56 7.21
CA GLU A 10 -1.60 -15.94 6.87
C GLU A 10 -1.29 -16.14 5.39
N ASP A 11 -0.96 -15.05 4.69
CA ASP A 11 -0.52 -15.08 3.30
C ASP A 11 0.99 -15.29 3.22
N ASP A 12 1.41 -16.07 2.23
CA ASP A 12 2.81 -16.20 1.86
C ASP A 12 3.35 -14.85 1.38
N CYS A 13 4.46 -14.38 1.97
CA CYS A 13 5.11 -13.15 1.58
C CYS A 13 6.60 -13.32 1.32
N PHE A 14 7.10 -12.58 0.35
CA PHE A 14 8.52 -12.46 0.02
C PHE A 14 8.99 -11.06 0.38
N VAL A 15 10.06 -10.99 1.19
CA VAL A 15 10.66 -9.73 1.64
C VAL A 15 12.04 -9.60 1.02
N GLN A 16 12.31 -8.45 0.42
CA GLN A 16 13.59 -8.10 -0.17
C GLN A 16 14.10 -6.80 0.42
N ILE A 17 15.39 -6.74 0.74
CA ILE A 17 16.06 -5.52 1.15
C ILE A 17 16.39 -4.73 -0.12
N ILE A 18 15.93 -3.48 -0.20
CA ILE A 18 16.26 -2.54 -1.28
C ILE A 18 17.47 -1.71 -0.86
N ASP A 19 17.47 -1.22 0.39
CA ASP A 19 18.55 -0.45 1.00
C ASP A 19 18.55 -0.66 2.54
N LEU A 20 19.49 -0.06 3.28
CA LEU A 20 19.67 -0.15 4.74
C LEU A 20 18.36 -0.01 5.54
N GLU A 21 17.45 0.87 5.10
CA GLU A 21 16.17 1.13 5.77
C GLU A 21 14.95 0.95 4.85
N GLU A 22 15.14 0.36 3.67
CA GLU A 22 14.06 0.18 2.69
C GLU A 22 13.85 -1.29 2.34
N TYR A 23 12.59 -1.74 2.46
CA TYR A 23 12.19 -3.14 2.26
C TYR A 23 11.05 -3.23 1.24
N SER A 24 11.22 -4.09 0.22
CA SER A 24 10.15 -4.48 -0.69
C SER A 24 9.42 -5.68 -0.14
N VAL A 25 8.10 -5.60 -0.11
CA VAL A 25 7.21 -6.69 0.31
C VAL A 25 6.35 -7.10 -0.87
N ARG A 26 6.38 -8.37 -1.22
CA ARG A 26 5.52 -8.95 -2.25
C ARG A 26 4.73 -10.09 -1.65
N PHE A 27 3.44 -10.16 -1.95
CA PHE A 27 2.58 -11.27 -1.55
C PHE A 27 1.52 -11.51 -2.62
N MET A 28 0.97 -12.72 -2.62
CA MET A 28 -0.08 -13.12 -3.56
C MET A 28 -1.38 -13.35 -2.76
N PRO A 29 -2.27 -12.34 -2.67
CA PRO A 29 -3.47 -12.44 -1.86
C PRO A 29 -4.40 -13.52 -2.40
N ARG A 30 -4.96 -14.32 -1.49
CA ARG A 30 -5.94 -15.38 -1.83
C ARG A 30 -7.39 -14.92 -1.68
N GLU A 31 -7.61 -13.82 -0.97
CA GLU A 31 -8.93 -13.28 -0.64
C GLU A 31 -9.05 -11.80 -1.06
N ASN A 32 -10.29 -11.35 -1.29
CA ASN A 32 -10.57 -9.93 -1.41
C ASN A 32 -10.87 -9.36 -0.02
N GLY A 33 -10.38 -8.15 0.26
CA GLY A 33 -10.60 -7.46 1.53
C GLY A 33 -9.34 -6.81 2.08
N ILE A 34 -9.40 -6.46 3.37
CA ILE A 34 -8.30 -5.80 4.07
C ILE A 34 -7.31 -6.85 4.57
N HIS A 35 -6.07 -6.78 4.08
CA HIS A 35 -4.93 -7.54 4.55
C HIS A 35 -4.11 -6.67 5.50
N LYS A 36 -3.63 -7.25 6.60
CA LYS A 36 -2.82 -6.57 7.61
C LYS A 36 -1.38 -7.03 7.52
N ILE A 37 -0.46 -6.10 7.24
CA ILE A 37 0.98 -6.34 7.19
C ILE A 37 1.57 -6.01 8.56
N HIS A 38 2.04 -7.06 9.25
CA HIS A 38 2.71 -6.96 10.55
C HIS A 38 4.23 -6.86 10.34
N ALA A 39 4.73 -5.62 10.39
CA ALA A 39 6.14 -5.28 10.40
C ALA A 39 6.61 -5.08 11.85
N LYS A 40 7.54 -5.92 12.28
CA LYS A 40 8.08 -5.93 13.63
C LYS A 40 9.61 -5.94 13.58
N PHE A 41 10.24 -5.16 14.46
CA PHE A 41 11.66 -5.20 14.74
C PHE A 41 11.86 -5.67 16.19
N ASN A 42 12.68 -6.71 16.39
CA ASN A 42 12.86 -7.37 17.70
C ASN A 42 11.53 -7.72 18.41
N GLY A 43 10.53 -8.18 17.64
CA GLY A 43 9.21 -8.56 18.17
C GLY A 43 8.25 -7.39 18.43
N VAL A 44 8.71 -6.14 18.33
CA VAL A 44 7.91 -4.92 18.55
C VAL A 44 7.47 -4.33 17.21
N HIS A 45 6.22 -3.89 17.11
CA HIS A 45 5.71 -3.22 15.91
C HIS A 45 6.50 -1.93 15.62
N ILE A 46 6.93 -1.77 14.36
CA ILE A 46 7.46 -0.48 13.91
C ILE A 46 6.32 0.55 13.80
N PRO A 47 6.64 1.85 13.80
CA PRO A 47 5.63 2.88 13.56
C PRO A 47 4.81 2.63 12.30
N GLY A 48 3.49 2.76 12.40
CA GLY A 48 2.55 2.51 11.29
C GLY A 48 2.13 1.05 11.11
N SER A 49 2.79 0.10 11.77
CA SER A 49 2.37 -1.30 11.74
C SER A 49 1.24 -1.56 12.76
N PRO A 50 0.20 -2.37 12.41
CA PRO A 50 0.01 -3.04 11.11
C PRO A 50 -0.46 -2.12 9.99
N PHE A 51 0.11 -2.29 8.80
CA PHE A 51 -0.32 -1.58 7.60
C PHE A 51 -1.52 -2.29 6.98
N SER A 52 -2.55 -1.55 6.59
CA SER A 52 -3.74 -2.12 5.94
C SER A 52 -3.64 -1.98 4.42
N VAL A 53 -3.78 -3.08 3.70
CA VAL A 53 -3.83 -3.12 2.23
C VAL A 53 -5.18 -3.67 1.80
N LYS A 54 -5.94 -2.89 1.03
CA LYS A 54 -7.20 -3.33 0.44
C LYS A 54 -6.90 -4.06 -0.87
N VAL A 55 -7.32 -5.32 -0.97
CA VAL A 55 -7.19 -6.15 -2.18
C VAL A 55 -8.58 -6.43 -2.74
N GLY A 56 -8.70 -6.38 -4.07
CA GLY A 56 -9.93 -6.67 -4.80
C GLY A 56 -10.37 -5.49 -5.64
N LYS A 57 -11.44 -5.69 -6.43
CA LYS A 57 -12.01 -4.61 -7.22
C LYS A 57 -12.54 -3.53 -6.26
N ASP A 58 -12.17 -2.29 -6.51
CA ASP A 58 -12.96 -1.19 -6.00
C ASP A 58 -14.35 -1.30 -6.62
N THR A 59 -15.36 -1.53 -5.79
CA THR A 59 -16.76 -1.24 -6.14
C THR A 59 -16.99 0.28 -6.18
N ALA A 60 -16.01 1.04 -6.67
CA ALA A 60 -16.17 2.45 -6.94
C ALA A 60 -16.98 2.52 -8.23
N ASP A 61 -18.21 3.00 -8.13
CA ASP A 61 -18.92 3.51 -9.30
C ASP A 61 -18.05 4.64 -9.88
N PRO A 62 -17.47 4.49 -11.08
CA PRO A 62 -16.63 5.54 -11.66
C PRO A 62 -17.38 6.87 -11.80
N ALA A 63 -18.72 6.84 -11.87
CA ALA A 63 -19.55 8.04 -11.91
C ALA A 63 -19.67 8.75 -10.55
N ALA A 64 -19.37 8.08 -9.43
CA ALA A 64 -19.41 8.65 -8.09
C ALA A 64 -18.06 9.26 -7.64
N VAL A 65 -17.00 9.09 -8.43
CA VAL A 65 -15.67 9.64 -8.12
C VAL A 65 -15.54 11.03 -8.74
N HIS A 66 -15.34 12.06 -7.91
CA HIS A 66 -15.08 13.41 -8.37
C HIS A 66 -13.76 13.93 -7.80
N ALA A 67 -12.83 14.31 -8.69
CA ALA A 67 -11.59 14.97 -8.32
C ALA A 67 -11.58 16.39 -8.89
N GLN A 68 -11.27 17.39 -8.06
CA GLN A 68 -11.15 18.79 -8.47
C GLN A 68 -9.81 19.37 -7.99
N GLY A 69 -9.28 20.31 -8.75
CA GLY A 69 -8.07 21.04 -8.42
C GLY A 69 -7.43 21.65 -9.66
N ASN A 70 -6.71 22.77 -9.49
CA ASN A 70 -6.07 23.46 -10.63
C ASN A 70 -5.03 22.57 -11.33
N GLY A 71 -4.36 21.67 -10.59
CA GLY A 71 -3.43 20.69 -11.16
C GLY A 71 -4.08 19.61 -12.04
N LEU A 72 -5.42 19.52 -12.07
CA LEU A 72 -6.18 18.65 -12.98
C LEU A 72 -6.61 19.38 -14.27
N LYS A 73 -6.37 20.70 -14.35
CA LYS A 73 -6.73 21.55 -15.50
C LYS A 73 -5.52 22.19 -16.16
N GLU A 74 -4.52 22.57 -15.37
CA GLU A 74 -3.33 23.27 -15.83
C GLU A 74 -2.07 22.56 -15.31
N VAL A 75 -1.23 22.12 -16.25
CA VAL A 75 0.13 21.68 -15.94
C VAL A 75 1.08 22.79 -16.40
N LYS A 76 1.89 23.34 -15.49
CA LYS A 76 2.98 24.25 -15.86
C LYS A 76 4.23 23.43 -16.17
N THR A 77 4.59 23.32 -17.44
CA THR A 77 5.87 22.70 -17.85
C THR A 77 7.02 23.68 -17.63
N GLY A 78 8.06 23.24 -16.90
CA GLY A 78 9.41 23.83 -16.92
C GLY A 78 9.54 25.22 -16.32
N ARG A 79 9.76 25.32 -15.00
CA ARG A 79 10.34 26.52 -14.40
C ARG A 79 11.87 26.43 -14.54
N TYR A 80 12.39 26.75 -15.73
CA TYR A 80 13.82 27.02 -15.87
C TYR A 80 14.13 28.31 -15.09
N GLN A 81 14.93 28.20 -14.04
CA GLN A 81 15.58 29.33 -13.39
C GLN A 81 17.04 29.30 -13.83
N PHE A 82 17.50 30.42 -14.42
CA PHE A 82 18.93 30.76 -14.46
C PHE A 82 19.32 31.35 -13.10
#